data_AF-A0A348Z4Z3-F1
#
_entry.id   AF-A0A348Z4Z3-F1
#
_cell.length_a   1.000
_cell.length_b   1.000
_cell.length_c   1.000
_cell.angle_alpha   90.00
_cell.angle_beta   90.00
_cell.angle_gamma   90.00
#
_symmetry.space_group_name_H-M   'P 1'
#
loop_
_entity.id
_entity.type
_entity.pdbx_description
1 polymer ?
#
loop_
_entity_poly.entity_id
_entity_poly.type
_entity_poly.pdbx_seq_one_letter_code
_entity_poly.pdbx_strand_id
1 'polypeptide(L)'
;MEVVMNIFKNLKAKLFIRIGVILLCLIEISILVMVFFKYDTVISYGFFTILIPFQVLWWFNLTSNITKVQITNRQKISTIIISISSILIAMSIPAALPKYTYVEGKTILEESLNKDDSMKFLIEADYVYTIDVTPFHKPFPKSLFINNKFYYYEIIINDNLRYFAINPLTGERVELADSFYH
;
A
#
# COMPACT_ATOMS: atom_id res chain seq x y z
N MET A 1 9.68 0.04 -36.33
CA MET A 1 9.93 1.44 -35.91
C MET A 1 8.90 2.42 -36.47
N GLU A 2 8.40 2.20 -37.70
CA GLU A 2 7.32 3.01 -38.31
C GLU A 2 5.97 2.93 -37.58
N VAL A 3 5.60 1.77 -37.02
CA VAL A 3 4.32 1.58 -36.32
C VAL A 3 4.19 2.54 -35.13
N VAL A 4 5.26 2.71 -34.33
CA VAL A 4 5.29 3.67 -33.20
C VAL A 4 5.16 5.11 -33.70
N MET A 5 5.71 5.41 -34.88
CA MET A 5 5.71 6.75 -35.46
C MET A 5 4.32 7.20 -35.97
N ASN A 6 3.45 6.24 -36.28
CA ASN A 6 2.09 6.52 -36.78
C ASN A 6 1.09 6.80 -35.64
N ILE A 7 1.32 6.22 -34.45
CA ILE A 7 0.47 6.34 -33.26
C ILE A 7 0.48 7.77 -32.70
N PHE A 8 1.66 8.41 -32.62
CA PHE A 8 1.77 9.78 -32.10
C PHE A 8 1.35 10.87 -33.11
N LYS A 9 1.04 10.50 -34.36
CA LYS A 9 0.48 11.43 -35.35
C LYS A 9 -1.05 11.30 -35.46
N ASN A 10 -1.59 10.13 -35.14
CA ASN A 10 -3.01 9.84 -35.23
C ASN A 10 -3.78 10.29 -33.98
N LEU A 11 -4.73 11.22 -34.16
CA LEU A 11 -5.56 11.76 -33.07
C LEU A 11 -6.35 10.66 -32.33
N LYS A 12 -6.91 9.67 -33.05
CA LYS A 12 -7.67 8.56 -32.45
C LYS A 12 -6.77 7.68 -31.59
N ALA A 13 -5.55 7.42 -32.05
CA ALA A 13 -4.58 6.60 -31.31
C ALA A 13 -4.09 7.32 -30.03
N LYS A 14 -3.85 8.63 -30.10
CA LYS A 14 -3.56 9.45 -28.91
C LYS A 14 -4.68 9.41 -27.88
N LEU A 15 -5.93 9.53 -28.34
CA LEU A 15 -7.11 9.46 -27.48
C LEU A 15 -7.20 8.09 -26.79
N PHE A 16 -7.00 7.01 -27.55
CA PHE A 16 -7.01 5.65 -27.02
C PHE A 16 -5.94 5.42 -25.95
N ILE A 17 -4.72 5.94 -26.16
CA ILE A 17 -3.64 5.89 -25.16
C ILE A 17 -4.04 6.65 -23.89
N ARG A 18 -4.56 7.87 -24.02
CA ARG A 18 -4.98 8.67 -22.85
C ARG A 18 -6.07 7.96 -22.05
N ILE A 19 -7.08 7.41 -22.72
CA ILE A 19 -8.14 6.63 -22.07
C ILE A 19 -7.55 5.39 -21.38
N GLY A 20 -6.65 4.67 -22.05
CA GLY A 20 -5.98 3.50 -21.48
C GLY A 20 -5.18 3.83 -20.22
N VAL A 21 -4.45 4.95 -20.21
CA VAL A 21 -3.69 5.42 -19.03
C VAL A 21 -4.64 5.81 -17.90
N ILE A 22 -5.74 6.50 -18.20
CA ILE A 22 -6.76 6.84 -17.18
C ILE A 22 -7.35 5.57 -16.57
N LEU A 23 -7.73 4.59 -17.39
CA LEU A 23 -8.27 3.31 -16.93
C LEU A 23 -7.26 2.56 -16.05
N LEU A 24 -5.98 2.53 -16.45
CA LEU A 24 -4.93 1.89 -15.67
C LEU A 24 -4.74 2.59 -14.31
N CYS A 25 -4.75 3.92 -14.28
CA CYS A 25 -4.70 4.67 -13.02
C CYS A 25 -5.93 4.42 -12.13
N LEU A 26 -7.13 4.26 -12.70
CA LEU A 26 -8.33 3.91 -11.91
C LEU A 26 -8.21 2.52 -11.29
N ILE A 27 -7.62 1.56 -12.01
CA ILE A 27 -7.32 0.21 -11.47
C ILE A 27 -6.32 0.32 -10.32
N GLU A 28 -5.23 1.08 -10.50
CA GLU A 28 -4.22 1.31 -9.45
C GLU A 28 -4.85 1.94 -8.20
N ILE A 29 -5.67 2.97 -8.36
CA ILE A 29 -6.41 3.61 -7.25
C ILE A 29 -7.31 2.59 -6.55
N SER A 30 -8.04 1.77 -7.30
CA SER A 30 -8.95 0.77 -6.74
C SER A 30 -8.20 -0.26 -5.88
N ILE A 31 -7.05 -0.73 -6.36
CA ILE A 31 -6.17 -1.64 -5.61
C ILE A 31 -5.65 -0.95 -4.35
N LEU A 32 -5.19 0.31 -4.46
CA LEU A 32 -4.67 1.06 -3.31
C LEU A 32 -5.75 1.28 -2.25
N VAL A 33 -6.98 1.63 -2.64
CA VAL A 33 -8.10 1.81 -1.71
C VAL A 33 -8.47 0.49 -1.02
N MET A 34 -8.51 -0.62 -1.77
CA MET A 34 -8.77 -1.94 -1.19
C MET A 34 -7.70 -2.34 -0.17
N VAL A 35 -6.43 -2.02 -0.46
CA VAL A 35 -5.30 -2.26 0.46
C VAL A 35 -5.35 -1.30 1.65
N PHE A 36 -5.75 -0.04 1.44
CA PHE A 36 -5.87 0.99 2.48
C PHE A 36 -6.79 0.54 3.60
N PHE A 37 -8.01 0.13 3.27
CA PHE A 37 -8.97 -0.30 4.29
C PHE A 37 -8.55 -1.58 5.04
N LYS A 38 -7.69 -2.42 4.46
CA LYS A 38 -7.26 -3.68 5.08
C LYS A 38 -6.03 -3.57 5.97
N TYR A 39 -5.12 -2.64 5.65
CA TYR A 39 -3.79 -2.53 6.25
C TYR A 39 -3.52 -1.09 6.74
N ASP A 40 -4.58 -0.41 7.17
CA ASP A 40 -4.53 0.99 7.55
C ASP A 40 -3.36 1.27 8.52
N THR A 41 -2.69 2.38 8.30
CA THR A 41 -1.50 2.88 9.03
C THR A 41 -0.23 2.00 8.99
N VAL A 42 -0.30 0.71 8.62
CA VAL A 42 0.85 -0.20 8.51
C VAL A 42 1.56 -0.08 7.17
N ILE A 43 0.87 0.38 6.11
CA ILE A 43 1.48 0.58 4.79
C ILE A 43 1.80 2.06 4.55
N SER A 44 2.95 2.31 3.90
CA SER A 44 3.32 3.66 3.45
C SER A 44 2.78 3.91 2.04
N TYR A 45 1.73 4.73 1.94
CA TYR A 45 1.07 5.04 0.66
C TYR A 45 1.67 6.27 -0.07
N GLY A 46 2.60 6.98 0.57
CA GLY A 46 3.15 8.24 0.05
C GLY A 46 3.80 8.12 -1.33
N PHE A 47 4.43 6.98 -1.62
CA PHE A 47 5.06 6.75 -2.92
C PHE A 47 4.03 6.58 -4.06
N PHE A 48 2.91 5.89 -3.81
CA PHE A 48 1.89 5.62 -4.82
C PHE A 48 1.07 6.85 -5.17
N THR A 49 0.78 7.69 -4.17
CA THR A 49 -0.01 8.92 -4.35
C THR A 49 0.65 9.94 -5.27
N ILE A 50 1.99 9.93 -5.39
CA ILE A 50 2.75 10.81 -6.28
C ILE A 50 2.90 10.21 -7.69
N LEU A 51 3.02 8.89 -7.80
CA LEU A 51 3.25 8.22 -9.09
C LEU A 51 2.05 8.32 -10.04
N ILE A 52 0.83 8.15 -9.53
CA ILE A 52 -0.41 8.19 -10.33
C ILE A 52 -0.57 9.53 -11.06
N PRO A 53 -0.55 10.71 -10.40
CA PRO A 53 -0.67 11.99 -11.10
C PRO A 53 0.52 12.24 -12.04
N PHE A 54 1.74 11.80 -11.67
CA PHE A 54 2.91 11.91 -12.55
C PHE A 54 2.72 11.12 -13.84
N GLN A 55 2.21 9.90 -13.78
CA GLN A 55 1.92 9.06 -14.94
C GLN A 55 0.91 9.72 -15.87
N VAL A 56 -0.18 10.26 -15.33
CA VAL A 56 -1.19 10.98 -16.11
C VAL A 56 -0.59 12.22 -16.80
N LEU A 57 0.11 13.07 -16.04
CA LEU A 57 0.75 14.28 -16.58
C LEU A 57 1.77 13.96 -17.66
N TRP A 58 2.59 12.92 -17.46
CA TRP A 58 3.59 12.47 -18.41
C TRP A 58 2.97 12.05 -19.74
N TRP A 59 1.96 11.19 -19.71
CA TRP A 59 1.28 10.72 -20.92
C TRP A 59 0.48 11.82 -21.63
N PHE A 60 -0.15 12.72 -20.88
CA PHE A 60 -0.85 13.88 -21.45
C PHE A 60 0.12 14.85 -22.13
N ASN A 61 1.30 15.10 -21.55
CA ASN A 61 2.33 15.92 -22.17
C ASN A 61 2.91 15.27 -23.44
N LEU A 62 3.19 13.96 -23.40
CA LEU A 62 3.70 13.22 -24.58
C LEU A 62 2.71 13.16 -25.74
N THR A 63 1.41 13.09 -25.44
CA THR A 63 0.36 13.00 -26.45
C THR A 63 -0.27 14.35 -26.78
N SER A 64 0.16 15.45 -26.16
CA SER A 64 -0.36 16.80 -26.43
C SER A 64 -0.21 17.18 -27.91
N ASN A 65 -1.19 17.92 -28.44
CA ASN A 65 -1.11 18.45 -29.81
C ASN A 65 -0.27 19.73 -29.91
N ILE A 66 0.12 20.31 -28.76
CA ILE A 66 0.87 21.57 -28.69
C ILE A 66 2.34 21.37 -29.08
N THR A 67 2.86 20.15 -28.95
CA THR A 67 4.24 19.83 -29.23
C THR A 67 4.41 19.28 -30.65
N LYS A 68 4.82 20.15 -31.60
CA LYS A 68 5.66 19.74 -32.76
C LYS A 68 7.04 19.22 -32.31
N VAL A 69 7.15 18.66 -31.11
CA VAL A 69 8.40 18.15 -30.56
C VAL A 69 8.64 16.83 -31.28
N GLN A 70 9.67 16.80 -32.12
CA GLN A 70 10.25 15.54 -32.56
C GLN A 70 10.60 14.76 -31.29
N ILE A 71 9.79 13.75 -30.96
CA ILE A 71 10.07 12.87 -29.83
C ILE A 71 11.38 12.17 -30.18
N THR A 72 12.45 12.58 -29.50
CA THR A 72 13.78 12.01 -29.70
C THR A 72 13.77 10.55 -29.27
N ASN A 73 14.67 9.73 -29.82
CA ASN A 73 14.76 8.32 -29.41
C ASN A 73 14.99 8.18 -27.89
N ARG A 74 15.67 9.15 -27.26
CA ARG A 74 15.85 9.22 -25.81
C ARG A 74 14.53 9.38 -25.05
N GLN A 75 13.61 10.21 -25.52
CA GLN A 75 12.28 10.37 -24.91
C GLN A 75 11.41 9.13 -25.10
N LYS A 76 11.52 8.43 -26.24
CA LYS A 76 10.83 7.14 -26.46
C LYS A 76 11.30 6.08 -25.47
N ILE A 77 12.62 5.95 -25.31
CA ILE A 77 13.23 5.03 -24.36
C ILE A 77 12.80 5.38 -22.93
N SER A 78 12.86 6.67 -22.56
CA SER A 78 12.41 7.14 -21.24
C SER A 78 10.93 6.81 -20.99
N THR A 79 10.07 6.93 -22.00
CA THR A 79 8.64 6.58 -21.88
C THR A 79 8.45 5.09 -21.63
N ILE A 80 9.18 4.24 -22.38
CA ILE A 80 9.14 2.79 -22.19
C ILE A 80 9.62 2.42 -20.79
N ILE A 81 10.74 3.01 -20.34
CA ILE A 81 11.29 2.76 -18.99
C ILE A 81 10.27 3.17 -17.92
N ILE A 82 9.71 4.38 -17.97
CA ILE A 82 8.73 4.87 -16.98
C ILE A 82 7.50 3.96 -16.94
N SER A 83 7.01 3.53 -18.11
CA SER A 83 5.83 2.65 -18.20
C SER A 83 6.10 1.25 -17.65
N ILE A 84 7.29 0.69 -17.92
CA ILE A 84 7.69 -0.60 -17.35
C ILE A 84 7.87 -0.47 -15.83
N SER A 85 8.53 0.60 -15.37
CA SER A 85 8.73 0.85 -13.95
C SER A 85 7.40 0.99 -13.20
N SER A 86 6.41 1.69 -13.75
CA SER A 86 5.10 1.81 -13.08
C SER A 86 4.37 0.48 -12.99
N ILE A 87 4.38 -0.33 -14.05
CA ILE A 87 3.82 -1.69 -14.03
C ILE A 87 4.53 -2.55 -12.97
N LEU A 88 5.87 -2.52 -12.93
CA LEU A 88 6.64 -3.30 -11.95
C LEU A 88 6.36 -2.85 -10.50
N ILE A 89 6.18 -1.54 -10.28
CA ILE A 89 5.80 -0.99 -8.97
C ILE A 89 4.39 -1.44 -8.59
N ALA A 90 3.42 -1.40 -9.50
CA ALA A 90 2.06 -1.89 -9.22
C ALA A 90 2.07 -3.39 -8.90
N MET A 91 2.88 -4.18 -9.64
CA MET A 91 3.04 -5.61 -9.41
C MET A 91 3.79 -5.96 -8.12
N SER A 92 4.59 -5.05 -7.55
CA SER A 92 5.28 -5.28 -6.28
C SER A 92 4.40 -5.00 -5.06
N ILE A 93 3.27 -4.29 -5.22
CA ILE A 93 2.33 -4.00 -4.11
C ILE A 93 1.90 -5.27 -3.40
N PRO A 94 1.35 -6.31 -4.07
CA PRO A 94 0.85 -7.50 -3.38
C PRO A 94 1.96 -8.26 -2.65
N ALA A 95 3.18 -8.26 -3.22
CA ALA A 95 4.34 -8.91 -2.62
C ALA A 95 4.88 -8.16 -1.39
N ALA A 96 4.56 -6.87 -1.26
CA ALA A 96 4.97 -6.03 -0.13
C ALA A 96 3.88 -5.93 0.95
N LEU A 97 2.70 -6.51 0.74
CA LEU A 97 1.64 -6.51 1.74
C LEU A 97 2.05 -7.32 2.97
N PRO A 98 1.76 -6.84 4.18
CA PRO A 98 1.88 -7.65 5.37
C PRO A 98 1.01 -8.90 5.28
N LYS A 99 1.48 -9.99 5.89
CA LYS A 99 0.77 -11.27 5.89
C LYS A 99 -0.54 -11.21 6.67
N TYR A 100 -0.57 -10.37 7.72
CA TYR A 100 -1.70 -10.28 8.63
C TYR A 100 -2.30 -8.87 8.64
N THR A 101 -3.62 -8.82 8.60
CA THR A 101 -4.45 -7.64 8.84
C THR A 101 -4.74 -7.45 10.34
N TYR A 102 -5.34 -6.33 10.72
CA TYR A 102 -5.79 -6.10 12.10
C TYR A 102 -6.79 -7.17 12.57
N VAL A 103 -7.74 -7.54 11.72
CA VAL A 103 -8.73 -8.57 12.04
C VAL A 103 -8.08 -9.94 12.23
N GLU A 104 -7.12 -10.30 11.37
CA GLU A 104 -6.38 -11.56 11.54
C GLU A 104 -5.49 -11.55 12.78
N GLY A 105 -4.95 -10.38 13.15
CA GLY A 105 -4.24 -10.20 14.41
C GLY A 105 -5.13 -10.49 15.63
N LYS A 106 -6.37 -9.99 15.62
CA LYS A 106 -7.36 -10.34 16.66
C LYS A 106 -7.57 -11.86 16.77
N THR A 107 -7.72 -12.55 15.63
CA THR A 107 -7.85 -14.02 15.60
C THR A 107 -6.64 -14.72 16.19
N ILE A 108 -5.41 -14.27 15.87
CA ILE A 108 -4.17 -14.82 16.45
C ILE A 108 -4.20 -14.70 17.98
N LEU A 109 -4.65 -13.55 18.52
CA LEU A 109 -4.76 -13.38 19.97
C LEU A 109 -5.81 -14.30 20.58
N GLU A 110 -7.00 -14.39 19.98
CA GLU A 110 -8.08 -15.27 20.44
C GLU A 110 -7.63 -16.75 20.49
N GLU A 111 -6.97 -17.24 19.44
CA GLU A 111 -6.44 -18.60 19.38
C GLU A 111 -5.34 -18.81 20.43
N SER A 112 -4.43 -17.84 20.56
CA SER A 112 -3.24 -17.98 21.41
C SER A 112 -3.52 -17.81 22.91
N LEU A 113 -4.67 -17.23 23.28
CA LEU A 113 -5.12 -17.02 24.64
C LEU A 113 -6.22 -18.02 25.05
N ASN A 114 -6.50 -19.03 24.21
CA ASN A 114 -7.58 -20.00 24.39
C ASN A 114 -8.90 -19.30 24.71
N LYS A 115 -9.44 -18.57 23.71
CA LYS A 115 -10.68 -17.79 23.79
C LYS A 115 -11.65 -18.30 24.86
N ASP A 116 -11.76 -17.52 25.93
CA ASP A 116 -12.68 -17.71 27.03
C ASP A 116 -13.80 -16.65 26.95
N ASP A 117 -14.98 -16.95 27.46
CA ASP A 117 -16.14 -16.05 27.47
C ASP A 117 -15.86 -14.76 28.27
N SER A 118 -14.84 -14.78 29.13
CA SER A 118 -14.34 -13.63 29.89
C SER A 118 -13.53 -12.63 29.05
N MET A 119 -13.11 -13.01 27.83
CA MET A 119 -12.24 -12.20 26.98
C MET A 119 -13.05 -11.16 26.19
N LYS A 120 -12.73 -9.87 26.39
CA LYS A 120 -13.35 -8.77 25.65
C LYS A 120 -12.30 -7.83 25.08
N PHE A 121 -12.35 -7.62 23.76
CA PHE A 121 -11.57 -6.57 23.10
C PHE A 121 -12.27 -5.25 23.32
N LEU A 122 -11.56 -4.27 23.88
CA LEU A 122 -12.13 -2.95 24.20
C LEU A 122 -12.32 -2.06 22.97
N ILE A 123 -11.51 -2.30 21.95
CA ILE A 123 -11.57 -1.56 20.68
C ILE A 123 -12.24 -2.46 19.64
N GLU A 124 -13.39 -2.02 19.15
CA GLU A 124 -14.07 -2.64 18.02
C GLU A 124 -13.43 -2.21 16.68
N ALA A 125 -13.70 -2.99 15.63
CA ALA A 125 -12.99 -2.99 14.35
C ALA A 125 -13.01 -1.67 13.56
N ASP A 126 -13.74 -0.65 14.03
CA ASP A 126 -13.88 0.64 13.37
C ASP A 126 -12.62 1.50 13.47
N TYR A 127 -11.70 1.19 14.40
CA TYR A 127 -10.45 1.91 14.57
C TYR A 127 -9.25 0.96 14.66
N VAL A 128 -8.32 1.10 13.70
CA VAL A 128 -7.06 0.36 13.68
C VAL A 128 -6.00 1.14 14.46
N TYR A 129 -5.69 0.70 15.68
CA TYR A 129 -4.61 1.29 16.47
C TYR A 129 -3.28 0.64 16.14
N THR A 130 -2.26 1.47 15.91
CA THR A 130 -0.90 1.00 15.63
C THR A 130 0.16 1.75 16.41
N ILE A 131 1.13 1.01 16.89
CA ILE A 131 2.29 1.53 17.62
C ILE A 131 3.55 1.38 16.77
N ASP A 132 4.47 2.32 16.89
CA ASP A 132 5.76 2.22 16.20
C ASP A 132 6.59 1.05 16.74
N VAL A 133 7.32 0.39 15.84
CA VAL A 133 8.24 -0.69 16.19
C VAL A 133 9.50 -0.09 16.79
N THR A 134 9.48 0.22 18.08
CA THR A 134 10.73 0.39 18.84
C THR A 134 10.55 0.11 20.34
N PRO A 135 11.40 -0.73 20.99
CA PRO A 135 12.48 -1.56 20.45
C PRO A 135 12.25 -3.06 20.70
N PHE A 136 11.83 -3.81 19.68
CA PHE A 136 12.14 -5.24 19.67
C PHE A 136 13.63 -5.41 19.41
N HIS A 137 14.32 -6.25 20.19
CA HIS A 137 15.77 -6.48 20.10
C HIS A 137 16.28 -7.02 18.74
N LYS A 138 15.40 -7.25 17.77
CA LYS A 138 15.75 -7.78 16.45
C LYS A 138 15.62 -6.70 15.37
N PRO A 139 16.56 -6.63 14.43
CA PRO A 139 16.48 -5.70 13.32
C PRO A 139 15.23 -6.00 12.48
N PHE A 140 14.29 -5.07 12.46
CA PHE A 140 13.14 -5.13 11.56
C PHE A 140 13.57 -4.70 10.16
N PRO A 141 13.28 -5.49 9.12
CA PRO A 141 13.55 -5.09 7.75
C PRO A 141 12.71 -3.85 7.42
N LYS A 142 13.38 -2.70 7.20
CA LYS A 142 12.71 -1.53 6.66
C LYS A 142 12.27 -1.85 5.24
N SER A 143 10.96 -1.87 5.01
CA SER A 143 10.39 -1.99 3.66
C SER A 143 9.94 -0.61 3.19
N LEU A 144 10.14 -0.32 1.90
CA LEU A 144 9.66 0.92 1.27
C LEU A 144 8.14 1.12 1.41
N PHE A 145 7.40 0.03 1.62
CA PHE A 145 5.95 0.01 1.62
C PHE A 145 5.34 -0.28 2.99
N ILE A 146 6.14 -0.56 4.01
CA ILE A 146 5.64 -0.91 5.35
C ILE A 146 6.15 0.14 6.33
N ASN A 147 5.21 0.88 6.92
CA ASN A 147 5.48 1.64 8.12
C ASN A 147 5.81 0.61 9.20
N ASN A 148 7.00 0.71 9.80
CA ASN A 148 7.43 -0.16 10.89
C ASN A 148 6.51 0.02 12.10
N LYS A 149 5.33 -0.60 12.05
CA LYS A 149 4.26 -0.49 13.04
C LYS A 149 3.68 -1.85 13.36
N PHE A 150 3.29 -2.04 14.61
CA PHE A 150 2.54 -3.21 15.07
C PHE A 150 1.08 -2.82 15.29
N TYR A 151 0.17 -3.77 15.11
CA TYR A 151 -1.22 -3.61 15.52
C TYR A 151 -1.32 -3.68 17.03
N TYR A 152 -2.07 -2.77 17.63
CA TYR A 152 -2.26 -2.66 19.07
C TYR A 152 -3.67 -3.10 19.47
N TYR A 153 -3.74 -3.83 20.58
CA TYR A 153 -4.98 -4.37 21.12
C TYR A 153 -5.03 -4.17 22.63
N GLU A 154 -6.19 -3.75 23.10
CA GLU A 154 -6.55 -3.71 24.51
C GLU A 154 -7.59 -4.79 24.79
N ILE A 155 -7.29 -5.65 25.74
CA ILE A 155 -8.11 -6.84 26.03
C ILE A 155 -8.35 -6.91 27.53
N ILE A 156 -9.62 -7.07 27.92
CA ILE A 156 -9.98 -7.47 29.28
C ILE A 156 -10.04 -9.00 29.32
N ILE A 157 -9.31 -9.59 30.27
CA ILE A 157 -9.31 -11.03 30.56
C ILE A 157 -9.47 -11.20 32.06
N ASN A 158 -10.55 -11.87 32.52
CA ASN A 158 -10.86 -12.03 33.94
C ASN A 158 -10.80 -10.70 34.71
N ASP A 159 -11.47 -9.67 34.18
CA ASP A 159 -11.52 -8.29 34.70
C ASP A 159 -10.17 -7.56 34.75
N ASN A 160 -9.08 -8.15 34.24
CA ASN A 160 -7.77 -7.51 34.13
C ASN A 160 -7.56 -6.97 32.72
N LEU A 161 -7.20 -5.69 32.63
CA LEU A 161 -6.83 -5.04 31.38
C LEU A 161 -5.39 -5.43 31.00
N ARG A 162 -5.21 -5.93 29.78
CA ARG A 162 -3.94 -6.36 29.21
C ARG A 162 -3.77 -5.76 27.81
N TYR A 163 -2.52 -5.51 27.46
CA TYR A 163 -2.15 -4.81 26.24
C TYR A 163 -1.29 -5.70 25.37
N PHE A 164 -1.60 -5.76 24.08
CA PHE A 164 -0.88 -6.61 23.14
C PHE A 164 -0.52 -5.84 21.88
N ALA A 165 0.65 -6.17 21.34
CA ALA A 165 1.11 -5.73 20.05
C ALA A 165 1.34 -6.96 19.15
N ILE A 166 0.91 -6.88 17.89
CA ILE A 166 1.12 -7.93 16.90
C ILE A 166 1.89 -7.40 15.71
N ASN A 167 2.91 -8.15 15.34
CA ASN A 167 3.64 -7.90 14.12
C ASN A 167 2.80 -8.29 12.88
N PRO A 168 2.45 -7.34 12.00
CA PRO A 168 1.65 -7.61 10.80
C PRO A 168 2.38 -8.49 9.76
N LEU A 169 3.71 -8.62 9.85
CA LEU A 169 4.51 -9.43 8.94
C LEU A 169 4.63 -10.89 9.39
N THR A 170 4.88 -11.11 10.68
CA THR A 170 5.18 -12.45 11.21
C THR A 170 4.04 -13.06 12.03
N GLY A 171 3.11 -12.24 12.52
CA GLY A 171 2.11 -12.64 13.50
C GLY A 171 2.68 -12.80 14.92
N GLU A 172 3.94 -12.40 15.14
CA GLU A 172 4.54 -12.42 16.47
C GLU A 172 3.77 -11.50 17.42
N ARG A 173 3.35 -12.07 18.55
CA ARG A 173 2.60 -11.40 19.60
C ARG A 173 3.54 -10.98 20.72
N VAL A 174 3.30 -9.80 21.26
CA VAL A 174 4.04 -9.29 22.41
C VAL A 174 3.06 -8.65 23.36
N GLU A 175 3.14 -9.05 24.63
CA GLU A 175 2.41 -8.40 25.71
C GLU A 175 3.18 -7.17 26.18
N LEU A 176 2.48 -6.06 26.32
CA LEU A 176 3.04 -4.79 26.79
C LEU A 176 2.72 -4.63 28.28
N ALA A 177 3.65 -4.04 29.02
CA ALA A 177 3.47 -3.79 30.45
C ALA A 177 2.38 -2.75 30.73
N ASP A 178 2.31 -1.71 29.90
CA ASP A 178 1.44 -0.55 30.07
C ASP A 178 0.71 -0.20 28.75
N SER A 179 -0.30 0.68 28.85
CA SER A 179 -0.96 1.24 27.66
C SER A 179 0.02 2.13 26.90
N PHE A 180 -0.10 2.16 25.58
CA PHE A 180 0.72 3.02 24.73
C PHE A 180 0.13 4.42 24.56
N TYR A 181 -1.18 4.59 24.78
CA TYR A 181 -1.91 5.84 24.51
C TYR A 181 -2.32 6.59 25.78
N HIS A 182 -1.80 6.21 26.95
CA HIS A 182 -2.09 6.82 28.25
C HIS A 182 -0.83 7.29 28.99
#